data_AF-A0A1H8YD24-F1
#
_entry.id   AF-A0A1H8YD24-F1
#
_cell.length_a   1.000
_cell.length_b   1.000
_cell.length_c   1.000
_cell.angle_alpha   90.00
_cell.angle_beta   90.00
_cell.angle_gamma   90.00
#
_symmetry.space_group_name_H-M   'P 1'
#
loop_
_entity.id
_entity.type
_entity.pdbx_description
1 polymer ?
#
loop_
_entity_poly.entity_id
_entity_poly.type
_entity_poly.pdbx_seq_one_letter_code
_entity_poly.pdbx_strand_id
1 'polypeptide(L)'
;MLSRLHRKAEALDAACLRALGHPHDHAVRQELLSALEWDASYHPEHARPQIRSLFKEVHDHSVNLSRHIQSGASHLASDGIAALRKSLGSLTHVLATRQQEPSKN
;
A
#
# COMPACT_ATOMS: atom_id res chain seq x y z
N MET A 1 -4.05 2.85 16.02
CA MET A 1 -2.94 2.44 15.12
C MET A 1 -3.46 1.84 13.81
N LEU A 2 -4.36 0.85 13.85
CA LEU A 2 -4.96 0.25 12.64
C LEU A 2 -5.73 1.25 11.76
N SER A 3 -6.41 2.26 12.33
CA SER A 3 -7.06 3.33 11.54
C SER A 3 -6.05 4.27 10.85
N ARG A 4 -4.80 4.34 11.32
CA ARG A 4 -3.72 5.04 10.59
C ARG A 4 -3.21 4.17 9.45
N LEU A 5 -3.03 2.87 9.69
CA LEU A 5 -2.67 1.91 8.65
C LEU A 5 -3.72 1.85 7.53
N HIS A 6 -5.01 1.86 7.87
CA HIS A 6 -6.09 1.87 6.89
C HIS A 6 -6.02 3.10 5.98
N ARG A 7 -5.97 4.32 6.57
CA ARG A 7 -5.84 5.57 5.81
C ARG A 7 -4.58 5.62 4.95
N LYS A 8 -3.47 5.08 5.44
CA LYS A 8 -2.23 4.97 4.66
C LYS A 8 -2.39 4.03 3.47
N ALA A 9 -3.04 2.88 3.65
CA ALA A 9 -3.32 1.93 2.57
C ALA A 9 -4.25 2.53 1.50
N GLU A 10 -5.29 3.28 1.91
CA GLU A 10 -6.18 4.00 0.99
C GLU A 10 -5.44 5.08 0.20
N ALA A 11 -4.62 5.89 0.87
CA ALA A 11 -3.82 6.93 0.21
C ALA A 11 -2.83 6.33 -0.81
N LEU A 12 -2.22 5.19 -0.48
CA LEU A 12 -1.31 4.49 -1.39
C LEU A 12 -2.05 3.88 -2.60
N ASP A 13 -3.25 3.31 -2.43
CA ASP A 13 -4.05 2.84 -3.57
C ASP A 13 -4.45 3.98 -4.51
N ALA A 14 -4.81 5.14 -3.95
CA ALA A 14 -5.13 6.34 -4.74
C ALA A 14 -3.91 6.88 -5.51
N ALA A 15 -2.71 6.83 -4.92
CA ALA A 15 -1.47 7.18 -5.62
C ALA A 15 -1.16 6.19 -6.76
N CYS A 16 -1.37 4.90 -6.52
CA CYS A 16 -1.22 3.85 -7.53
C CYS A 16 -2.15 4.07 -8.73
N LEU A 17 -3.43 4.41 -8.48
CA LEU A 17 -4.41 4.71 -9.53
C LEU A 17 -3.98 5.90 -10.40
N ARG A 18 -3.51 6.98 -9.79
CA ARG A 18 -3.02 8.15 -10.52
C ARG A 18 -1.78 7.82 -11.35
N ALA A 19 -0.84 7.05 -10.82
CA ALA A 19 0.34 6.61 -11.54
C ALA A 19 0.02 5.73 -12.76
N LEU A 20 -1.01 4.89 -12.68
CA LEU A 20 -1.49 4.11 -13.84
C LEU A 20 -2.13 5.02 -14.92
N GLY A 21 -2.84 6.07 -14.52
CA GLY A 21 -3.42 7.05 -15.45
C GLY A 21 -2.37 7.96 -16.10
N HIS A 22 -1.25 8.20 -15.41
CA HIS A 22 -0.22 9.17 -15.81
C HIS A 22 1.21 8.61 -15.65
N PRO A 23 1.59 7.52 -16.35
CA PRO A 23 2.86 6.81 -16.13
C PRO A 23 4.12 7.61 -16.49
N HIS A 24 3.96 8.62 -17.35
CA HIS A 24 5.03 9.51 -17.80
C HIS A 24 5.08 10.84 -17.03
N ASP A 25 4.10 11.11 -16.16
CA ASP A 25 4.07 12.34 -15.38
C ASP A 25 5.06 12.23 -14.21
N HIS A 26 6.05 13.13 -14.22
CA HIS A 26 7.09 13.15 -13.20
C HIS A 26 6.54 13.51 -11.81
N ALA A 27 5.58 14.44 -11.72
CA ALA A 27 4.99 14.83 -10.44
C ALA A 27 4.20 13.67 -9.83
N VAL A 28 3.43 12.94 -10.64
CA VAL A 28 2.70 11.75 -10.19
C VAL A 28 3.65 10.63 -9.76
N ARG A 29 4.79 10.47 -10.44
CA ARG A 29 5.82 9.51 -10.05
C ARG A 29 6.45 9.85 -8.68
N GLN A 30 6.74 11.13 -8.43
CA GLN A 30 7.27 11.59 -7.14
C GLN A 30 6.22 11.45 -6.02
N GLU A 31 4.96 11.72 -6.31
CA GLU A 31 3.85 11.47 -5.39
C GLU A 31 3.77 9.98 -5.02
N LEU A 32 3.84 9.08 -6.02
CA LEU A 32 3.84 7.64 -5.78
C LEU A 32 5.04 7.21 -4.94
N LEU A 33 6.26 7.70 -5.23
CA LEU A 33 7.44 7.41 -4.42
C LEU A 33 7.26 7.82 -2.96
N SER A 34 6.75 9.03 -2.73
CA SER A 34 6.44 9.52 -1.37
C SER A 34 5.36 8.68 -0.69
N ALA A 35 4.35 8.22 -1.46
CA ALA A 35 3.31 7.35 -0.95
C ALA A 35 3.81 5.93 -0.61
N LEU A 36 4.88 5.45 -1.25
CA LEU A 36 5.49 4.15 -0.97
C LEU A 36 6.33 4.13 0.30
N GLU A 37 6.68 5.30 0.84
CA GLU A 37 7.39 5.41 2.10
C GLU A 37 6.47 5.02 3.28
N TRP A 38 6.94 4.06 4.08
CA TRP A 38 6.28 3.59 5.29
C TRP A 38 6.98 4.18 6.51
N ASP A 39 6.20 4.83 7.36
CA ASP A 39 6.68 5.35 8.64
C ASP A 39 6.99 4.20 9.61
N ALA A 40 8.05 4.32 10.40
CA ALA A 40 8.45 3.30 11.37
C ALA A 40 7.33 2.99 12.38
N SER A 41 6.42 3.92 12.66
CA SER A 41 5.29 3.76 13.59
C SER A 41 4.21 2.78 13.14
N TYR A 42 4.26 2.26 11.91
CA TYR A 42 3.32 1.23 11.44
C TYR A 42 3.73 -0.18 11.94
N HIS A 43 3.37 -0.52 13.18
CA HIS A 43 3.66 -1.83 13.79
C HIS A 43 2.44 -2.77 13.87
N PRO A 44 2.08 -3.56 12.86
CA PRO A 44 0.95 -4.49 12.99
C PRO A 44 1.24 -5.69 13.93
N GLU A 45 2.30 -5.67 14.74
CA GLU A 45 2.78 -6.77 15.59
C GLU A 45 1.69 -7.34 16.52
N HIS A 46 0.87 -6.45 17.08
CA HIS A 46 -0.28 -6.79 17.93
C HIS A 46 -1.56 -7.13 17.13
N ALA A 47 -1.53 -7.05 15.81
CA ALA A 47 -2.67 -7.38 14.95
C ALA A 47 -2.81 -8.90 14.75
N ARG A 48 -3.97 -9.33 14.25
CA ARG A 48 -4.21 -10.73 13.86
C ARG A 48 -3.14 -11.19 12.86
N PRO A 49 -2.72 -12.47 12.87
CA PRO A 49 -1.71 -13.00 11.95
C PRO A 49 -1.96 -12.64 10.49
N GLN A 50 -3.21 -12.70 10.04
CA GLN A 50 -3.59 -12.33 8.67
C GLN A 50 -3.25 -10.87 8.32
N ILE A 51 -3.49 -9.90 9.22
CA ILE A 51 -3.17 -8.49 8.99
C ILE A 51 -1.65 -8.30 8.91
N ARG A 52 -0.89 -9.04 9.73
CA ARG A 52 0.59 -8.99 9.70
C ARG A 52 1.14 -9.52 8.38
N SER A 53 0.62 -10.65 7.90
CA SER A 53 1.02 -11.21 6.60
C SER A 53 0.69 -10.26 5.45
N LEU A 54 -0.55 -9.74 5.41
CA LEU A 54 -0.98 -8.79 4.37
C LEU A 54 -0.19 -7.48 4.42
N PHE A 55 0.10 -6.95 5.61
CA PHE A 55 0.95 -5.77 5.74
C PHE A 55 2.35 -6.03 5.21
N LYS A 56 2.94 -7.19 5.54
CA LYS A 56 4.26 -7.57 5.04
C LYS A 56 4.27 -7.67 3.51
N GLU A 57 3.27 -8.32 2.91
CA GLU A 57 3.14 -8.39 1.45
C GLU A 57 3.04 -7.00 0.81
N VAL A 58 2.19 -6.12 1.35
CA VAL A 58 2.05 -4.74 0.88
C VAL A 58 3.37 -3.97 1.00
N HIS A 59 4.08 -4.13 2.13
CA HIS A 59 5.36 -3.49 2.37
C HIS A 59 6.43 -3.97 1.38
N ASP A 60 6.55 -5.29 1.19
CA ASP A 60 7.53 -5.89 0.28
C ASP A 60 7.27 -5.48 -1.18
N HIS A 61 6.00 -5.47 -1.61
CA HIS A 61 5.61 -4.92 -2.92
C HIS A 61 5.93 -3.43 -3.04
N SER A 62 5.72 -2.64 -1.98
CA SER A 62 6.02 -1.20 -1.98
C SER A 62 7.51 -0.93 -2.17
N VAL A 63 8.36 -1.67 -1.44
CA VAL A 63 9.82 -1.57 -1.55
C VAL A 63 10.32 -2.02 -2.92
N ASN A 64 9.74 -3.07 -3.48
CA ASN A 64 10.10 -3.54 -4.82
C ASN A 64 9.72 -2.51 -5.89
N LEU A 65 8.49 -1.98 -5.83
CA LEU A 65 8.02 -0.96 -6.77
C LEU A 65 8.85 0.33 -6.68
N SER A 66 9.21 0.77 -5.48
CA SER A 66 10.08 1.95 -5.28
C SER A 66 11.41 1.79 -6.00
N ARG A 67 12.04 0.61 -5.88
CA ARG A 67 13.31 0.29 -6.57
C ARG A 67 13.16 0.33 -8.09
N HIS A 68 12.09 -0.24 -8.64
CA HIS A 68 11.84 -0.23 -10.09
C HIS A 68 11.57 1.18 -10.64
N ILE A 69 10.84 2.01 -9.90
CA ILE A 69 10.58 3.39 -10.29
C ILE A 69 11.89 4.20 -10.29
N GLN A 70 12.71 4.05 -9.25
CA GLN A 70 14.01 4.73 -9.13
C GLN A 70 15.01 4.27 -10.20
N SER A 71 14.99 3.01 -10.60
CA SER A 71 15.85 2.47 -11.67
C SER A 71 15.38 2.86 -13.08
N GLY A 72 14.25 3.57 -13.22
CA GLY A 72 13.70 3.96 -14.52
C GLY A 72 13.03 2.83 -15.30
N ALA A 73 12.81 1.66 -14.68
CA ALA A 73 12.21 0.49 -15.32
C ALA A 73 10.68 0.65 -15.44
N SER A 74 10.25 1.58 -16.30
CA SER A 74 8.85 2.05 -16.38
C SER A 74 7.84 0.94 -16.72
N HIS A 75 8.25 -0.10 -17.44
CA HIS A 75 7.38 -1.24 -17.77
C HIS A 75 7.14 -2.17 -16.57
N LEU A 76 8.16 -2.37 -15.71
CA LEU A 76 8.04 -3.16 -14.48
C LEU A 76 7.24 -2.43 -13.39
N ALA A 77 7.09 -1.11 -13.52
CA ALA A 77 6.30 -0.30 -12.61
C ALA A 77 4.79 -0.60 -12.74
N SER A 78 4.27 -0.83 -13.96
CA SER A 78 2.85 -1.12 -14.16
C SER A 78 2.42 -2.44 -13.51
N ASP A 79 3.18 -3.52 -13.73
CA ASP A 79 2.93 -4.82 -13.11
C ASP A 79 3.10 -4.75 -11.59
N GLY A 80 4.13 -4.02 -11.12
CA GLY A 80 4.36 -3.77 -9.70
C GLY A 80 3.21 -3.00 -9.05
N ILE A 81 2.66 -2.00 -9.74
CA ILE A 81 1.49 -1.25 -9.27
C ILE A 81 0.26 -2.17 -9.21
N ALA A 82 0.01 -3.00 -10.22
CA ALA A 82 -1.12 -3.91 -10.22
C ALA A 82 -1.05 -4.93 -9.05
N ALA A 83 0.13 -5.51 -8.82
CA ALA A 83 0.38 -6.42 -7.71
C ALA A 83 0.17 -5.73 -6.35
N LEU A 84 0.73 -4.53 -6.17
CA LEU A 84 0.59 -3.74 -4.96
C LEU A 84 -0.89 -3.42 -4.67
N ARG A 85 -1.64 -2.96 -5.66
CA ARG A 85 -3.08 -2.66 -5.53
C ARG A 85 -3.91 -3.86 -5.10
N LYS A 86 -3.62 -5.06 -5.63
CA LYS A 86 -4.28 -6.30 -5.20
C LYS A 86 -4.06 -6.58 -3.70
N SER A 87 -2.82 -6.47 -3.24
CA SER A 87 -2.49 -6.66 -1.82
C SER A 87 -3.09 -5.55 -0.93
N LEU A 88 -3.11 -4.30 -1.40
CA LEU A 88 -3.75 -3.18 -0.70
C LEU A 88 -5.25 -3.39 -0.54
N GLY A 89 -5.96 -3.80 -1.59
CA GLY A 89 -7.39 -4.09 -1.53
C GLY A 89 -7.73 -5.19 -0.51
N SER A 90 -6.86 -6.19 -0.40
CA SER A 90 -7.02 -7.26 0.60
C SER A 90 -6.78 -6.73 2.03
N LEU A 91 -5.74 -5.91 2.23
CA LEU A 91 -5.44 -5.29 3.52
C LEU A 91 -6.54 -4.32 3.97
N THR A 92 -6.99 -3.42 3.11
CA THR A 92 -8.06 -2.45 3.42
C THR A 92 -9.36 -3.17 3.73
N HIS A 93 -9.71 -4.21 2.97
CA HIS A 93 -10.90 -5.01 3.24
C HIS A 93 -10.87 -5.67 4.64
N VAL A 94 -9.75 -6.30 5.01
CA VAL A 94 -9.61 -6.93 6.34
C VAL A 94 -9.60 -5.87 7.45
N LEU A 95 -9.02 -4.69 7.22
CA LEU A 95 -9.04 -3.60 8.19
C LEU A 95 -10.44 -2.98 8.36
N ALA A 96 -11.20 -2.85 7.27
CA ALA A 96 -12.56 -2.31 7.28
C ALA A 96 -13.57 -3.26 7.93
N THR A 97 -13.53 -4.55 7.61
CA THR A 97 -14.42 -5.57 8.21
C THR A 97 -14.19 -5.73 9.71
N ARG A 98 -12.95 -5.54 10.18
CA ARG A 98 -12.61 -5.46 11.62
C ARG A 98 -13.25 -4.28 12.35
N GLN A 99 -13.43 -3.13 11.68
CA GLN A 99 -14.10 -1.98 12.30
C GLN A 99 -15.61 -2.20 12.47
N GLN A 100 -16.18 -3.19 11.78
CA GLN A 100 -17.60 -3.53 11.83
C GLN A 100 -17.93 -4.67 12.81
N GLU A 101 -16.95 -5.39 13.36
CA GLU A 101 -17.21 -6.33 14.46
C GLU A 101 -17.54 -5.49 15.71
N PRO A 102 -18.79 -5.48 16.22
CA PRO A 102 -19.09 -4.80 17.46
C PRO A 102 -18.30 -5.47 18.57
N SER A 103 -17.58 -4.65 19.33
CA SER A 103 -16.90 -5.05 20.56
C SER A 103 -17.96 -5.62 21.51
N LYS A 104 -18.19 -6.93 21.47
CA LYS A 104 -18.95 -7.64 22.51
C LYS A 104 -18.03 -7.75 23.71
N ASN A 105 -18.06 -6.74 24.57
CA ASN A 105 -17.71 -6.84 25.98
C ASN A 105 -18.81 -6.14 26.78
#